data_AF-A0A2T7BP72-F1
#
_entry.id   AF-A0A2T7BP72-F1
#
_cell.length_a   1.000
_cell.length_b   1.000
_cell.length_c   1.000
_cell.angle_alpha   90.00
_cell.angle_beta   90.00
_cell.angle_gamma   90.00
#
_symmetry.space_group_name_H-M   'P 1'
#
loop_
_entity.id
_entity.type
_entity.pdbx_description
1 polymer ?
#
loop_
_entity_poly.entity_id
_entity_poly.type
_entity_poly.pdbx_seq_one_letter_code
_entity_poly.pdbx_strand_id
1 'polypeptide(L)'
;MPHYQKAVFRYFGQEVEHVVNEDFGHGDFLNHICRTVTDTDILIFFDIDCIPLQKDWLARLLQQLETPRTVAGAAQTANHLRDAKNLYVSPFFFGVRTDYLKELGYPDMEMVDDDMDAGQNLTETALRHGGNACYWWPTAIEDPQWTLYHPEHTRFGYGTTYDDRIYHAFLSRFDLSNRFIRKCKNTLPFFPRLWAKLTRPKSLTSD
;
A
#
# COMPACT_ATOMS: atom_id res chain seq x y z
N MET A 1 3.94 15.31 -3.29
CA MET A 1 4.02 13.83 -3.27
C MET A 1 2.99 13.16 -4.16
N PRO A 2 1.68 13.47 -4.07
CA PRO A 2 0.64 12.78 -4.85
C PRO A 2 0.91 12.80 -6.36
N HIS A 3 1.36 13.93 -6.90
CA HIS A 3 1.67 14.05 -8.33
C HIS A 3 2.81 13.16 -8.80
N TYR A 4 3.82 12.88 -7.95
CA TYR A 4 4.92 11.98 -8.28
C TYR A 4 4.46 10.52 -8.24
N GLN A 5 3.69 10.14 -7.22
CA GLN A 5 3.10 8.79 -7.15
C GLN A 5 2.23 8.54 -8.39
N LYS A 6 1.31 9.46 -8.71
CA LYS A 6 0.43 9.36 -9.89
C LYS A 6 1.20 9.23 -11.19
N ALA A 7 2.34 9.91 -11.32
CA ALA A 7 3.20 9.79 -12.49
C ALA A 7 3.80 8.37 -12.63
N VAL A 8 4.19 7.74 -11.52
CA VAL A 8 4.72 6.37 -11.53
C VAL A 8 3.66 5.35 -11.94
N PHE A 9 2.44 5.42 -11.37
CA PHE A 9 1.34 4.54 -11.77
C PHE A 9 1.02 4.69 -13.27
N ARG A 10 0.92 5.94 -13.75
CA ARG A 10 0.69 6.21 -15.18
C ARG A 10 1.79 5.67 -16.08
N TYR A 11 3.04 5.73 -15.64
CA TYR A 11 4.16 5.16 -16.39
C TYR A 11 4.01 3.65 -16.59
N PHE A 12 3.46 2.93 -15.61
CA PHE A 12 3.16 1.50 -15.73
C PHE A 12 1.79 1.20 -16.37
N GLY A 13 1.04 2.22 -16.76
CA GLY A 13 -0.25 2.08 -17.44
C GLY A 13 -1.44 1.90 -16.49
N GLN A 14 -1.28 2.24 -15.22
CA GLN A 14 -2.38 2.26 -14.25
C GLN A 14 -2.75 3.69 -13.87
N GLU A 15 -4.00 3.87 -13.45
CA GLU A 15 -4.42 5.07 -12.74
C GLU A 15 -4.47 4.79 -11.23
N VAL A 16 -4.19 5.82 -10.44
CA VAL A 16 -4.38 5.80 -8.99
C VAL A 16 -5.31 6.95 -8.63
N GLU A 17 -6.34 6.62 -7.86
CA GLU A 17 -7.24 7.58 -7.27
C GLU A 17 -6.70 8.01 -5.91
N HIS A 18 -6.57 9.33 -5.73
CA HIS A 18 -6.14 9.91 -4.46
C HIS A 18 -7.37 10.48 -3.78
N VAL A 19 -7.77 9.86 -2.68
CA VAL A 19 -8.85 10.36 -1.83
C VAL A 19 -8.20 10.98 -0.59
N VAL A 20 -8.53 12.23 -0.31
CA VAL A 20 -8.06 12.94 0.88
C VAL A 20 -9.29 13.37 1.66
N ASN A 21 -9.33 12.94 2.92
CA ASN A 21 -10.33 13.39 3.88
C ASN A 21 -9.63 13.53 5.24
N GLU A 22 -9.61 14.75 5.78
CA GLU A 22 -8.95 15.06 7.06
C GLU A 22 -9.74 14.59 8.28
N ASP A 23 -11.01 14.23 8.10
CA ASP A 23 -11.89 13.73 9.16
C ASP A 23 -11.61 12.26 9.51
N PHE A 24 -10.83 11.55 8.70
CA PHE A 24 -10.56 10.12 8.90
C PHE A 24 -9.13 9.84 9.39
N GLY A 25 -9.04 8.99 10.42
CA GLY A 25 -7.82 8.23 10.69
C GLY A 25 -7.53 7.24 9.55
N HIS A 26 -6.32 6.67 9.55
CA HIS A 26 -5.92 5.71 8.51
C HIS A 26 -6.86 4.48 8.48
N GLY A 27 -7.16 3.88 9.64
CA GLY A 27 -8.08 2.75 9.75
C GLY A 27 -9.51 3.11 9.32
N ASP A 28 -10.02 4.25 9.80
CA ASP A 28 -11.35 4.77 9.47
C ASP A 28 -11.52 4.96 7.95
N PHE A 29 -10.48 5.47 7.29
CA PHE A 29 -10.48 5.64 5.84
C PHE A 29 -10.61 4.30 5.12
N LEU A 30 -9.81 3.29 5.49
CA LEU A 30 -9.89 1.96 4.89
C LEU A 30 -11.25 1.32 5.14
N ASN A 31 -11.76 1.44 6.37
CA ASN A 31 -13.08 1.00 6.78
C ASN A 31 -14.19 1.65 5.92
N HIS A 32 -14.11 2.97 5.74
CA HIS A 32 -15.05 3.73 4.91
C HIS A 32 -15.05 3.18 3.49
N ILE A 33 -13.90 3.13 2.83
CA ILE A 33 -13.79 2.66 1.43
C ILE A 33 -14.29 1.22 1.30
N CYS A 34 -13.87 0.30 2.18
CA CYS A 34 -14.30 -1.10 2.10
C CYS A 34 -15.81 -1.29 2.28
N ARG A 35 -16.49 -0.37 2.97
CA ARG A 35 -17.95 -0.44 3.22
C ARG A 35 -18.76 0.32 2.17
N THR A 36 -18.19 1.33 1.50
CA THR A 36 -18.93 2.20 0.56
C THR A 36 -18.66 1.86 -0.91
N VAL A 37 -17.44 1.45 -1.27
CA VAL A 37 -17.09 1.05 -2.63
C VAL A 37 -17.42 -0.43 -2.81
N THR A 38 -18.60 -0.69 -3.37
CA THR A 38 -19.15 -2.06 -3.50
C THR A 38 -19.40 -2.49 -4.95
N ASP A 39 -19.22 -1.58 -5.91
CA ASP A 39 -19.37 -1.77 -7.35
C ASP A 39 -18.03 -2.06 -8.06
N THR A 40 -17.12 -2.74 -7.36
CA THR A 40 -15.83 -3.20 -7.90
C THR A 40 -15.59 -4.65 -7.50
N ASP A 41 -14.88 -5.41 -8.34
CA ASP A 41 -14.55 -6.81 -8.05
C ASP A 41 -13.42 -6.93 -7.01
N ILE A 42 -12.46 -6.01 -7.05
CA ILE A 42 -11.25 -6.03 -6.23
C ILE A 42 -10.96 -4.61 -5.75
N LEU A 43 -10.68 -4.49 -4.46
CA LEU A 43 -10.11 -3.28 -3.87
C LEU A 43 -8.60 -3.45 -3.74
N ILE A 44 -7.85 -2.42 -4.13
CA ILE A 44 -6.39 -2.36 -3.99
C ILE A 44 -6.03 -1.02 -3.36
N PHE A 45 -5.36 -1.06 -2.22
CA PHE A 45 -4.95 0.12 -1.47
C PHE A 45 -3.47 0.40 -1.64
N PHE A 46 -3.13 1.69 -1.65
CA PHE A 46 -1.77 2.20 -1.61
C PHE A 46 -1.73 3.43 -0.71
N ASP A 47 -0.81 3.46 0.25
CA ASP A 47 -0.47 4.71 0.92
C ASP A 47 0.15 5.71 -0.04
N ILE A 48 0.04 6.99 0.30
CA ILE A 48 0.50 8.12 -0.53
C ILE A 48 2.02 8.11 -0.79
N ASP A 49 2.78 7.35 0.00
CA ASP A 49 4.22 7.13 -0.11
C ASP A 49 4.60 5.68 -0.48
N CYS A 50 3.68 4.99 -1.16
CA CYS A 50 3.85 3.65 -1.71
C CYS A 50 3.76 3.66 -3.24
N ILE A 51 4.68 3.02 -3.98
CA ILE A 51 4.64 2.96 -5.46
C ILE A 51 5.01 1.58 -6.00
N PRO A 52 4.49 1.21 -7.18
CA PRO A 52 5.08 0.13 -7.95
C PRO A 52 6.45 0.51 -8.52
N LEU A 53 7.29 -0.49 -8.73
CA LEU A 53 8.62 -0.44 -9.34
C LEU A 53 8.72 -1.25 -10.63
N GLN A 54 7.80 -2.20 -10.86
CA GLN A 54 7.77 -3.03 -12.07
C GLN A 54 6.38 -3.02 -12.68
N LYS A 55 6.28 -3.12 -14.01
CA LYS A 55 5.01 -3.05 -14.76
C LYS A 55 4.06 -4.21 -14.44
N ASP A 56 4.59 -5.36 -14.09
CA ASP A 56 3.83 -6.60 -13.84
C ASP A 56 3.24 -6.69 -12.43
N TRP A 57 3.46 -5.69 -11.55
CA TRP A 57 2.98 -5.67 -10.17
C TRP A 57 1.48 -6.00 -10.06
N LEU A 58 0.65 -5.39 -10.92
CA LEU A 58 -0.79 -5.58 -10.87
C LEU A 58 -1.18 -6.99 -11.31
N ALA A 59 -0.58 -7.50 -12.39
CA ALA A 59 -0.83 -8.86 -12.87
C ALA A 59 -0.45 -9.90 -11.80
N ARG A 60 0.69 -9.69 -11.12
CA ARG A 60 1.15 -10.53 -10.01
C ARG A 60 0.16 -10.55 -8.85
N LEU A 61 -0.36 -9.39 -8.45
CA LEU A 61 -1.34 -9.26 -7.38
C LEU A 61 -2.67 -9.93 -7.76
N LEU A 62 -3.18 -9.63 -8.96
CA LEU A 62 -4.43 -10.20 -9.46
C LEU A 62 -4.37 -11.73 -9.53
N GLN A 63 -3.25 -12.29 -9.99
CA GLN A 63 -3.03 -13.74 -10.01
C GLN A 63 -3.13 -14.38 -8.62
N GLN A 64 -2.65 -13.70 -7.56
CA GLN A 64 -2.81 -14.22 -6.19
C GLN A 64 -4.28 -14.16 -5.74
N LEU A 65 -4.99 -13.11 -6.14
CA LEU A 65 -6.40 -12.90 -5.80
C LEU A 65 -7.36 -13.78 -6.64
N GLU A 66 -6.87 -14.49 -7.65
CA GLU A 66 -7.62 -15.59 -8.28
C GLU A 66 -7.84 -16.74 -7.30
N THR A 67 -6.96 -16.91 -6.31
CA THR A 67 -7.17 -17.89 -5.23
C THR A 67 -8.31 -17.41 -4.33
N PRO A 68 -9.41 -18.18 -4.18
CA PRO A 68 -10.54 -17.78 -3.36
C PRO A 68 -10.12 -17.46 -1.92
N ARG A 69 -10.85 -16.54 -1.29
CA ARG A 69 -10.66 -16.17 0.12
C ARG A 69 -9.24 -15.73 0.45
N THR A 70 -8.64 -14.89 -0.40
CA THR A 70 -7.24 -14.42 -0.25
C THR A 70 -7.17 -12.93 -0.02
N VAL A 71 -6.34 -12.52 0.94
CA VAL A 71 -5.80 -11.16 1.06
C VAL A 71 -4.34 -11.20 0.63
N ALA A 72 -3.91 -10.28 -0.22
CA ALA A 72 -2.55 -10.27 -0.75
C ALA A 72 -1.92 -8.88 -0.63
N GLY A 73 -0.64 -8.79 -0.27
CA GLY A 73 0.03 -7.49 -0.12
C GLY A 73 1.31 -7.58 0.68
N ALA A 74 1.84 -6.43 1.09
CA ALA A 74 3.13 -6.37 1.77
C ALA A 74 3.08 -6.95 3.18
N ALA A 75 4.12 -7.71 3.57
CA ALA A 75 4.23 -8.29 4.90
C ALA A 75 4.63 -7.26 5.96
N GLN A 76 3.99 -7.31 7.13
CA GLN A 76 4.37 -6.52 8.30
C GLN A 76 4.16 -7.31 9.61
N THR A 77 4.88 -6.89 10.66
CA THR A 77 4.69 -7.33 12.04
C THR A 77 4.55 -6.11 12.94
N ALA A 78 3.55 -6.09 13.83
CA ALA A 78 3.40 -4.97 14.76
C ALA A 78 4.33 -5.18 15.95
N ASN A 79 5.53 -4.62 15.84
CA ASN A 79 6.63 -4.87 16.80
C ASN A 79 6.34 -4.32 18.21
N HIS A 80 5.34 -3.44 18.34
CA HIS A 80 4.97 -2.80 19.59
C HIS A 80 3.79 -3.50 20.29
N LEU A 81 3.23 -4.57 19.71
CA LEU A 81 2.03 -5.24 20.21
C LEU A 81 2.31 -6.72 20.50
N ARG A 82 1.58 -7.25 21.49
CA ARG A 82 1.60 -8.68 21.87
C ARG A 82 3.05 -9.20 22.04
N ASP A 83 3.39 -10.32 21.39
CA ASP A 83 4.73 -10.92 21.41
C ASP A 83 5.53 -10.66 20.11
N ALA A 84 5.11 -9.69 19.29
CA ALA A 84 5.69 -9.35 17.99
C ALA A 84 5.80 -10.55 17.03
N LYS A 85 4.84 -11.49 17.08
CA LYS A 85 4.72 -12.62 16.15
C LYS A 85 3.48 -12.56 15.27
N ASN A 86 2.76 -11.45 15.31
CA ASN A 86 1.62 -11.14 14.47
C ASN A 86 2.10 -10.74 13.07
N LEU A 87 2.22 -11.72 12.19
CA LEU A 87 2.44 -11.47 10.77
C LEU A 87 1.10 -11.14 10.09
N TYR A 88 1.04 -10.02 9.35
CA TYR A 88 -0.15 -9.62 8.63
C TYR A 88 0.17 -8.88 7.32
N VAL A 89 -0.83 -8.77 6.45
CA VAL A 89 -0.77 -7.95 5.24
C VAL A 89 -0.99 -6.49 5.65
N SER A 90 0.00 -5.65 5.35
CA SER A 90 0.06 -4.27 5.81
C SER A 90 -0.95 -3.36 5.11
N PRO A 91 -1.55 -2.39 5.81
CA PRO A 91 -2.57 -1.52 5.24
C PRO A 91 -2.02 -0.54 4.18
N PHE A 92 -0.70 -0.29 4.13
CA PHE A 92 -0.12 0.61 3.13
C PHE A 92 -0.14 0.04 1.71
N PHE A 93 -0.26 -1.28 1.56
CA PHE A 93 -0.40 -1.95 0.27
C PHE A 93 -1.02 -3.33 0.44
N PHE A 94 -2.27 -3.46 0.00
CA PHE A 94 -2.95 -4.74 -0.10
C PHE A 94 -4.01 -4.74 -1.20
N GLY A 95 -4.37 -5.94 -1.64
CA GLY A 95 -5.51 -6.22 -2.48
C GLY A 95 -6.39 -7.31 -1.86
N VAL A 96 -7.69 -7.20 -2.10
CA VAL A 96 -8.69 -8.16 -1.64
C VAL A 96 -9.91 -8.10 -2.54
N ARG A 97 -10.56 -9.25 -2.78
CA ARG A 97 -11.83 -9.27 -3.51
C ARG A 97 -12.95 -8.68 -2.67
N THR A 98 -13.80 -7.87 -3.29
CA THR A 98 -14.91 -7.19 -2.62
C THR A 98 -15.96 -8.19 -2.13
N ASP A 99 -16.20 -9.27 -2.88
CA ASP A 99 -17.08 -10.36 -2.46
C ASP A 99 -16.59 -11.06 -1.18
N TYR A 100 -15.27 -11.24 -1.06
CA TYR A 100 -14.65 -11.83 0.12
C TYR A 100 -14.66 -10.89 1.31
N LEU A 101 -14.42 -9.59 1.13
CA LEU A 101 -14.60 -8.60 2.21
C LEU A 101 -16.01 -8.64 2.80
N LYS A 102 -17.02 -8.77 1.92
CA LYS A 102 -18.42 -8.92 2.33
C LYS A 102 -18.67 -10.23 3.06
N GLU A 103 -18.07 -11.34 2.60
CA GLU A 103 -18.13 -12.64 3.29
C GLU A 103 -17.54 -12.55 4.71
N LEU A 104 -16.46 -11.79 4.90
CA LEU A 104 -15.83 -11.56 6.20
C LEU A 104 -16.61 -10.56 7.09
N GLY A 105 -17.67 -9.94 6.59
CA GLY A 105 -18.44 -8.94 7.33
C GLY A 105 -17.70 -7.62 7.55
N TYR A 106 -16.77 -7.26 6.66
CA TYR A 106 -15.97 -6.03 6.72
C TYR A 106 -15.21 -5.85 8.05
N PRO A 107 -14.16 -6.67 8.29
CA PRO A 107 -13.36 -6.59 9.51
C PRO A 107 -12.86 -5.17 9.76
N ASP A 108 -12.96 -4.72 11.00
CA ASP A 108 -12.52 -3.38 11.39
C ASP A 108 -10.99 -3.24 11.28
N MET A 109 -10.51 -2.22 10.57
CA MET A 109 -9.09 -1.96 10.34
C MET A 109 -8.52 -0.82 11.21
N GLU A 110 -9.28 -0.32 12.18
CA GLU A 110 -8.77 0.59 13.19
C GLU A 110 -7.75 -0.10 14.11
N MET A 111 -6.85 0.71 14.67
CA MET A 111 -5.95 0.25 15.72
C MET A 111 -6.75 0.01 17.00
N VAL A 112 -6.44 -1.07 17.71
CA VAL A 112 -6.94 -1.31 19.06
C VAL A 112 -5.74 -1.22 19.99
N ASP A 113 -5.79 -0.27 20.92
CA ASP A 113 -4.71 -0.01 21.87
C ASP A 113 -4.18 -1.32 22.48
N ASP A 114 -2.85 -1.47 22.44
CA ASP A 114 -2.09 -2.62 22.95
C ASP A 114 -2.42 -4.01 22.36
N ASP A 115 -3.33 -4.11 21.38
CA ASP A 115 -3.73 -5.41 20.81
C ASP A 115 -3.58 -5.51 19.29
N MET A 116 -3.97 -4.50 18.52
CA MET A 116 -4.07 -4.63 17.06
C MET A 116 -3.62 -3.37 16.31
N ASP A 117 -2.72 -3.56 15.33
CA ASP A 117 -2.29 -2.49 14.43
C ASP A 117 -3.29 -2.30 13.29
N ALA A 118 -3.21 -1.16 12.60
CA ALA A 118 -4.11 -0.84 11.50
C ALA A 118 -4.05 -1.94 10.43
N GLY A 119 -5.21 -2.40 9.97
CA GLY A 119 -5.32 -3.46 8.97
C GLY A 119 -4.97 -4.89 9.43
N GLN A 120 -4.38 -5.09 10.61
CA GLN A 120 -4.00 -6.43 11.11
C GLN A 120 -5.22 -7.34 11.25
N ASN A 121 -6.34 -6.81 11.73
CA ASN A 121 -7.58 -7.55 11.92
C ASN A 121 -8.12 -8.21 10.64
N LEU A 122 -7.92 -7.55 9.48
CA LEU A 122 -8.36 -8.09 8.19
C LEU A 122 -7.67 -9.44 7.91
N THR A 123 -6.34 -9.48 8.11
CA THR A 123 -5.56 -10.70 7.90
C THR A 123 -5.92 -11.76 8.93
N GLU A 124 -5.98 -11.41 10.22
CA GLU A 124 -6.33 -12.36 11.28
C GLU A 124 -7.74 -12.93 11.10
N THR A 125 -8.69 -12.10 10.68
CA THR A 125 -10.07 -12.54 10.43
C THR A 125 -10.15 -13.43 9.19
N ALA A 126 -9.44 -13.08 8.11
CA ALA A 126 -9.35 -13.94 6.93
C ALA A 126 -8.83 -15.34 7.29
N LEU A 127 -7.72 -15.41 8.05
CA LEU A 127 -7.12 -16.68 8.48
C LEU A 127 -8.02 -17.47 9.44
N ARG A 128 -8.67 -16.81 10.41
CA ARG A 128 -9.63 -17.46 11.33
C ARG A 128 -10.81 -18.09 10.60
N HIS A 129 -11.21 -17.53 9.46
CA HIS A 129 -12.30 -18.04 8.61
C HIS A 129 -11.82 -19.04 7.53
N GLY A 130 -10.59 -19.56 7.65
CA GLY A 130 -10.04 -20.54 6.72
C GLY A 130 -9.67 -19.97 5.34
N GLY A 131 -9.45 -18.65 5.26
CA GLY A 131 -8.88 -17.98 4.10
C GLY A 131 -7.36 -18.02 4.07
N ASN A 132 -6.79 -17.26 3.14
CA ASN A 132 -5.36 -17.22 2.84
C ASN A 132 -4.82 -15.80 2.95
N ALA A 133 -3.53 -15.69 3.32
CA ALA A 133 -2.77 -14.46 3.24
C ALA A 133 -1.55 -14.69 2.33
N CYS A 134 -1.47 -13.93 1.23
CA CYS A 134 -0.34 -13.94 0.31
C CYS A 134 0.58 -12.75 0.61
N TYR A 135 1.67 -13.04 1.31
CA TYR A 135 2.64 -12.04 1.72
C TYR A 135 3.65 -11.73 0.61
N TRP A 136 3.83 -10.45 0.34
CA TRP A 136 4.93 -9.91 -0.45
C TRP A 136 6.03 -9.57 0.53
N TRP A 137 7.15 -10.26 0.44
CA TRP A 137 8.22 -10.17 1.41
C TRP A 137 9.19 -9.03 1.09
N PRO A 138 9.84 -8.41 2.09
CA PRO A 138 10.94 -7.49 1.87
C PRO A 138 12.07 -8.14 1.05
N THR A 139 12.44 -7.52 -0.07
CA THR A 139 13.56 -7.92 -0.93
C THR A 139 14.74 -6.93 -0.87
N ALA A 140 14.46 -5.65 -0.58
CA ALA A 140 15.48 -4.64 -0.32
C ALA A 140 15.01 -3.66 0.75
N ILE A 141 15.90 -3.22 1.64
CA ILE A 141 15.59 -2.29 2.73
C ILE A 141 16.68 -1.22 2.75
N GLU A 142 16.30 0.04 2.61
CA GLU A 142 17.24 1.17 2.64
C GLU A 142 17.72 1.45 4.07
N ASP A 143 16.81 1.39 5.05
CA ASP A 143 17.12 1.62 6.47
C ASP A 143 16.25 0.70 7.36
N PRO A 144 16.79 -0.42 7.89
CA PRO A 144 16.04 -1.37 8.70
C PRO A 144 15.66 -0.80 10.07
N GLN A 145 14.38 -0.88 10.43
CA GLN A 145 13.85 -0.31 11.67
C GLN A 145 13.21 -1.36 12.58
N TRP A 146 12.51 -2.33 11.98
CA TRP A 146 11.65 -3.27 12.69
C TRP A 146 11.95 -4.71 12.28
N THR A 147 11.62 -5.65 13.16
CA THR A 147 11.72 -7.09 12.88
C THR A 147 10.46 -7.58 12.18
N LEU A 148 10.60 -8.53 11.27
CA LEU A 148 9.50 -9.21 10.62
C LEU A 148 9.50 -10.66 11.10
N TYR A 149 8.35 -11.14 11.56
CA TYR A 149 8.21 -12.52 12.06
C TYR A 149 8.17 -13.52 10.90
N HIS A 150 9.34 -13.80 10.32
CA HIS A 150 9.55 -14.76 9.23
C HIS A 150 10.98 -15.33 9.33
N PRO A 151 11.21 -16.63 9.04
CA PRO A 151 12.53 -17.25 9.19
C PRO A 151 13.61 -16.67 8.27
N GLU A 152 13.24 -16.20 7.07
CA GLU A 152 14.20 -15.72 6.05
C GLU A 152 14.16 -14.20 5.85
N HIS A 153 13.00 -13.59 6.02
CA HIS A 153 12.75 -12.17 5.75
C HIS A 153 12.56 -11.50 7.10
N THR A 154 13.66 -11.12 7.74
CA THR A 154 13.64 -10.86 9.19
C THR A 154 13.44 -9.39 9.57
N ARG A 155 13.41 -8.48 8.59
CA ARG A 155 13.35 -7.02 8.85
C ARG A 155 12.57 -6.27 7.78
N PHE A 156 12.12 -5.08 8.15
CA PHE A 156 11.63 -4.03 7.26
C PHE A 156 11.91 -2.65 7.90
N GLY A 157 11.69 -1.57 7.17
CA GLY A 157 11.98 -0.23 7.65
C GLY A 157 11.79 0.85 6.60
N TYR A 158 12.41 2.00 6.80
CA TYR A 158 12.28 3.11 5.86
C TYR A 158 12.83 2.73 4.49
N GLY A 159 12.05 2.98 3.45
CA GLY A 159 12.38 2.61 2.08
C GLY A 159 12.53 1.10 1.90
N THR A 160 11.44 0.35 2.10
CA THR A 160 11.43 -1.10 1.86
C THR A 160 10.82 -1.41 0.50
N THR A 161 11.46 -2.32 -0.24
CA THR A 161 10.94 -2.92 -1.47
C THR A 161 10.42 -4.33 -1.15
N TYR A 162 9.22 -4.65 -1.62
CA TYR A 162 8.51 -5.89 -1.39
C TYR A 162 8.29 -6.64 -2.72
N ASP A 163 8.60 -7.94 -2.74
CA ASP A 163 8.54 -8.81 -3.92
C ASP A 163 9.19 -8.21 -5.18
N ASP A 164 10.24 -7.40 -4.98
CA ASP A 164 10.92 -6.57 -5.99
C ASP A 164 10.02 -5.58 -6.77
N ARG A 165 8.77 -5.41 -6.34
CA ARG A 165 7.71 -4.78 -7.14
C ARG A 165 7.08 -3.58 -6.48
N ILE A 166 6.92 -3.55 -5.17
CA ILE A 166 6.33 -2.40 -4.46
C ILE A 166 7.37 -1.77 -3.55
N TYR A 167 7.47 -0.45 -3.58
CA TYR A 167 8.29 0.32 -2.64
C TYR A 167 7.39 1.11 -1.69
N HIS A 168 7.70 1.08 -0.40
CA HIS A 168 7.08 1.92 0.61
C HIS A 168 8.14 2.72 1.38
N ALA A 169 7.96 4.03 1.46
CA ALA A 169 8.92 4.91 2.11
C ALA A 169 8.87 4.85 3.64
N PHE A 170 7.68 4.66 4.21
CA PHE A 170 7.34 4.82 5.63
C PHE A 170 7.54 6.25 6.17
N LEU A 171 6.58 6.73 6.97
CA LEU A 171 6.60 8.02 7.68
C LEU A 171 6.87 9.26 6.82
N SER A 172 6.45 9.28 5.55
CA SER A 172 6.66 10.47 4.69
C SER A 172 5.97 11.75 5.19
N ARG A 173 5.02 11.63 6.14
CA ARG A 173 4.37 12.74 6.85
C ARG A 173 5.30 13.52 7.81
N PHE A 174 6.42 12.93 8.24
CA PHE A 174 7.34 13.51 9.24
C PHE A 174 8.75 13.70 8.68
N ASP A 175 8.92 14.41 7.55
CA ASP A 175 10.23 14.86 7.00
C ASP A 175 10.92 13.91 5.99
N LEU A 176 10.34 12.75 5.66
CA LEU A 176 10.95 11.79 4.71
C LEU A 176 10.40 11.85 3.27
N SER A 177 9.54 12.82 2.95
CA SER A 177 8.96 13.02 1.61
C SER A 177 10.01 13.09 0.49
N ASN A 178 11.20 13.63 0.77
CA ASN A 178 12.30 13.73 -0.19
C ASN A 178 12.81 12.36 -0.67
N ARG A 179 12.85 11.36 0.23
CA ARG A 179 13.26 9.99 -0.11
C ARG A 179 12.26 9.39 -1.09
N PHE A 180 10.97 9.48 -0.77
CA PHE A 180 9.90 9.00 -1.63
C PHE A 180 9.92 9.70 -3.00
N ILE A 181 10.03 11.03 -3.02
CA ILE A 181 10.12 11.81 -4.27
C ILE A 181 11.31 11.38 -5.12
N ARG A 182 12.48 11.14 -4.51
CA ARG A 182 13.66 10.64 -5.20
C ARG A 182 13.41 9.26 -5.80
N LYS A 183 12.78 8.35 -5.04
CA LYS A 183 12.41 7.03 -5.55
C LYS A 183 11.50 7.13 -6.77
N CYS A 184 10.42 7.92 -6.69
CA CYS A 184 9.53 8.16 -7.82
C CYS A 184 10.26 8.67 -9.06
N LYS A 185 11.16 9.65 -8.90
CA LYS A 185 11.96 10.19 -10.00
C LYS A 185 12.90 9.16 -10.62
N ASN A 186 13.47 8.28 -9.80
CA ASN A 186 14.36 7.21 -10.27
C ASN A 186 13.60 6.07 -10.98
N THR A 187 12.35 5.83 -10.60
CA THR A 187 11.47 4.86 -11.28
C THR A 187 10.99 5.38 -12.64
N LEU A 188 10.82 6.70 -12.76
CA LEU A 188 10.42 7.32 -14.01
C LEU A 188 11.59 7.36 -15.01
N PRO A 189 11.31 7.18 -16.32
CA PRO A 189 12.35 7.29 -17.34
C PRO A 189 12.98 8.69 -17.34
N PHE A 190 14.30 8.73 -17.49
CA PHE A 190 15.06 9.98 -17.59
C PHE A 190 14.72 10.70 -18.90
N PHE A 191 13.75 11.61 -18.88
CA PHE A 191 13.45 12.50 -20.00
C PHE A 191 13.92 13.93 -19.68
N PRO A 192 15.06 14.39 -20.21
CA PRO A 192 15.57 15.73 -19.91
C PRO A 192 14.69 16.89 -20.46
N ARG A 193 13.56 16.64 -21.12
CA ARG A 193 12.79 17.69 -21.84
C ARG A 193 11.26 17.70 -21.72
N LEU A 194 10.58 16.70 -21.14
CA LEU A 194 9.11 16.67 -21.16
C LEU A 194 8.42 17.31 -19.93
N TRP A 195 9.10 17.44 -18.79
CA TRP A 195 8.49 18.01 -17.58
C TRP A 195 8.20 19.52 -17.68
N ALA A 196 8.92 20.25 -18.53
CA ALA A 196 8.74 21.70 -18.71
C ALA A 196 7.38 22.10 -19.34
N LYS A 197 6.63 21.15 -19.93
CA LYS A 197 5.31 21.41 -20.51
C LYS A 197 4.14 21.12 -19.57
N LEU A 198 4.35 20.35 -18.50
CA LEU A 198 3.28 19.93 -17.58
C LEU A 198 3.09 20.87 -16.36
N THR A 199 3.97 21.86 -16.17
CA THR A 199 3.93 22.76 -15.00
C THR A 199 3.73 24.24 -15.34
N ARG A 200 3.34 24.60 -16.57
CA ARG A 200 2.94 25.99 -16.87
C ARG A 200 1.47 26.18 -16.48
N PRO A 201 1.14 27.13 -15.59
CA PRO A 201 -0.24 27.57 -15.44
C PRO A 201 -0.69 28.14 -16.80
N LYS A 202 -1.93 27.85 -17.21
CA LYS A 202 -2.56 28.58 -18.32
C LYS A 202 -2.56 30.06 -17.92
N SER A 203 -1.80 30.87 -18.64
CA SER A 203 -1.90 32.33 -18.53
C SER A 203 -3.33 32.72 -18.87
N LEU A 204 -3.98 33.43 -17.95
CA LEU A 204 -5.21 34.17 -18.20
C LEU A 204 -4.95 35.11 -19.39
N THR A 205 -5.65 34.86 -20.49
CA THR A 205 -5.84 35.87 -21.54
C THR A 205 -6.86 36.85 -20.98
N SER A 206 -6.40 38.05 -20.65
CA SER A 206 -7.23 39.23 -20.46
C SER A 206 -7.66 39.74 -21.84
N ASP A 207 -8.96 39.67 -22.12
CA ASP A 207 -9.62 40.57 -23.06
C ASP A 207 -9.88 41.93 -22.39
#